data_AF-A0A7C8UQA1-F1
#
_entry.id   AF-A0A7C8UQA1-F1
#
_cell.length_a   1.000
_cell.length_b   1.000
_cell.length_c   1.000
_cell.angle_alpha   90.00
_cell.angle_beta   90.00
_cell.angle_gamma   90.00
#
_symmetry.space_group_name_H-M   'P 1'
#
loop_
_entity.id
_entity.type
_entity.pdbx_description
1 polymer ?
#
loop_
_entity_poly.entity_id
_entity_poly.type
_entity_poly.pdbx_seq_one_letter_code
_entity_poly.pdbx_strand_id
1 'polypeptide(L)'
;MNTTSAGDIGDYADIGASGFNFTNTGHTVEVFYRGQPAVLGGVEYELQRFHFHTPSEHRLDNEWFPMEVHFVHQGRNDPNRLAVVGLFIDTNEENTSDPMMRRLATLLQSIENPGDTVVATHVPLDGVRTGITGAKKYTYPGSLTTPPCTEGVTWYVSNTILDVSIADYKIFKRVLGYNSRNLQTGPGKQNVVEFAAQFLPAVAERAAAKKQKRTARRFAA
;
A
#
# COMPACT_ATOMS: atom_id res chain seq x y z
N MET A 1 0.68 0.08 19.04
CA MET A 1 1.27 1.04 18.07
C MET A 1 1.48 2.35 18.80
N ASN A 2 2.67 2.94 18.73
CA ASN A 2 2.89 4.27 19.27
C ASN A 2 2.32 5.29 18.28
N THR A 3 1.66 6.33 18.82
CA THR A 3 1.16 7.46 18.04
C THR A 3 2.14 8.61 18.22
N THR A 4 2.71 9.12 17.14
CA THR A 4 3.47 10.38 17.15
C THR A 4 2.53 11.53 16.77
N SER A 5 2.59 12.64 17.50
CA SER A 5 1.74 13.81 17.27
C SER A 5 2.50 15.14 17.17
N ALA A 6 3.83 15.15 17.22
CA ALA A 6 4.61 16.39 17.13
C ALA A 6 5.86 16.21 16.26
N GLY A 7 5.95 16.97 15.16
CA GLY A 7 7.18 17.14 14.38
C GLY A 7 7.22 16.47 13.00
N ASP A 8 6.25 15.63 12.63
CA ASP A 8 6.16 15.09 11.27
C ASP A 8 5.62 16.16 10.31
N ILE A 9 6.53 16.85 9.63
CA ILE A 9 6.23 17.89 8.64
C ILE A 9 6.62 17.30 7.29
N GLY A 10 5.64 16.80 6.55
CA GLY A 10 5.82 16.49 5.13
C GLY A 10 5.38 17.69 4.33
N ASP A 11 6.31 18.37 3.66
CA ASP A 11 5.97 19.35 2.64
C ASP A 11 5.57 18.57 1.36
N TYR A 12 4.42 17.89 1.43
CA TYR A 12 3.77 17.27 0.27
C TYR A 12 3.16 18.40 -0.58
N ALA A 13 4.04 19.20 -1.17
CA ALA A 13 3.67 20.16 -2.20
C ALA A 13 3.20 19.41 -3.45
N ASP A 14 2.40 20.08 -4.27
CA ASP A 14 1.96 19.53 -5.55
C ASP A 14 3.13 19.08 -6.40
N ILE A 15 2.97 17.95 -7.08
CA ILE A 15 3.98 17.46 -8.02
C ILE A 15 4.01 18.43 -9.20
N GLY A 16 5.13 19.15 -9.35
CA GLY A 16 5.24 20.31 -10.23
C GLY A 16 5.48 20.04 -11.72
N ALA A 17 5.64 21.13 -12.47
CA ALA A 17 5.67 21.20 -13.94
C ALA A 17 6.86 20.51 -14.63
N SER A 18 7.85 20.00 -13.89
CA SER A 18 9.00 19.26 -14.45
C SER A 18 8.61 17.91 -15.06
N GLY A 19 7.36 17.50 -14.90
CA GLY A 19 6.84 16.24 -15.39
C GLY A 19 7.18 15.08 -14.45
N PHE A 20 6.33 14.06 -14.47
CA PHE A 20 6.56 12.79 -13.78
C PHE A 20 6.10 11.64 -14.68
N ASN A 21 6.68 10.47 -14.46
CA ASN A 21 6.23 9.26 -15.14
C ASN A 21 5.14 8.60 -14.30
N PHE A 22 4.02 8.32 -14.95
CA PHE A 22 2.97 7.48 -14.39
C PHE A 22 2.90 6.19 -15.20
N THR A 23 3.20 5.08 -14.55
CA THR A 23 3.44 3.80 -15.20
C THR A 23 2.55 2.73 -14.60
N ASN A 24 1.96 1.90 -15.45
CA ASN A 24 1.41 0.62 -15.04
C ASN A 24 2.53 -0.41 -15.07
N THR A 25 2.93 -0.90 -13.91
CA THR A 25 4.06 -1.84 -13.78
C THR A 25 3.65 -3.29 -14.00
N GLY A 26 2.35 -3.58 -14.17
CA GLY A 26 1.77 -4.92 -14.12
C GLY A 26 1.54 -5.46 -12.70
N HIS A 27 2.07 -4.79 -11.67
CA HIS A 27 1.83 -5.12 -10.25
C HIS A 27 1.07 -4.02 -9.51
N THR A 28 1.29 -2.78 -9.94
CA THR A 28 0.63 -1.57 -9.45
C THR A 28 0.72 -0.48 -10.51
N VAL A 29 -0.03 0.60 -10.32
CA VAL A 29 0.24 1.86 -10.99
C VAL A 29 1.12 2.72 -10.08
N GLU A 30 2.18 3.30 -10.62
CA GLU A 30 3.22 3.96 -9.86
C GLU A 30 3.58 5.30 -10.49
N VAL A 31 3.65 6.33 -9.64
CA VAL A 31 4.14 7.64 -10.01
C VAL A 31 5.59 7.75 -9.54
N PHE A 32 6.50 7.86 -10.50
CA PHE A 32 7.90 8.14 -10.23
C PHE A 32 8.11 9.65 -10.17
N TYR A 33 8.38 10.14 -8.97
CA TYR A 33 8.67 11.54 -8.73
C TYR A 33 9.69 11.64 -7.59
N ARG A 34 10.94 11.97 -7.98
CA ARG A 34 11.97 12.38 -7.02
C ARG A 34 11.69 13.81 -6.62
N GLY A 35 11.03 13.91 -5.48
CA GLY A 35 10.29 15.10 -5.09
C GLY A 35 10.78 15.72 -3.80
N GLN A 36 9.87 16.46 -3.17
CA GLN A 36 10.16 17.27 -2.00
C GLN A 36 10.61 16.43 -0.80
N PRO A 37 11.50 16.98 0.05
CA PRO A 37 11.90 16.34 1.28
C PRO A 37 10.75 16.31 2.29
N ALA A 38 10.70 15.24 3.09
CA ALA A 38 9.79 15.10 4.23
C ALA A 38 10.59 14.82 5.50
N VAL A 39 10.19 15.44 6.61
CA VAL A 39 10.75 15.13 7.93
C VAL A 39 9.79 14.19 8.63
N LEU A 40 10.21 12.94 8.84
CA LEU A 40 9.42 11.88 9.46
C LEU A 40 10.18 11.34 10.68
N GLY A 41 9.61 11.46 11.88
CA GLY A 41 10.26 11.04 13.12
C GLY A 41 11.59 11.76 13.39
N GLY A 42 11.71 13.02 12.94
CA GLY A 42 12.92 13.84 13.07
C GLY A 42 14.03 13.52 12.06
N VAL A 43 13.72 12.77 10.99
CA VAL A 43 14.70 12.36 9.98
C VAL A 43 14.27 12.85 8.62
N GLU A 44 15.22 13.39 7.86
CA GLU A 44 14.99 13.85 6.49
C GLU A 44 14.99 12.68 5.50
N TYR A 45 13.89 12.57 4.77
CA TYR A 45 13.72 11.65 3.67
C TYR A 45 13.39 12.40 2.38
N GLU A 46 13.70 11.80 1.25
CA GLU A 46 13.28 12.25 -0.08
C GLU A 46 12.23 11.26 -0.64
N LEU A 47 11.10 11.78 -1.11
CA LEU A 47 10.10 10.99 -1.82
C LEU A 47 10.71 10.44 -3.11
N GLN A 48 10.59 9.13 -3.33
CA GLN A 48 11.07 8.47 -4.53
C GLN A 48 9.94 8.17 -5.52
N ARG A 49 8.81 7.72 -4.98
CA ARG A 49 7.64 7.26 -5.75
C ARG A 49 6.44 7.05 -4.83
N PHE A 50 5.26 6.94 -5.42
CA PHE A 50 4.09 6.41 -4.73
C PHE A 50 3.25 5.52 -5.65
N HIS A 51 2.54 4.58 -5.04
CA HIS A 51 1.75 3.58 -5.75
C HIS A 51 0.53 3.15 -4.92
N PHE A 52 -0.33 2.32 -5.53
CA PHE A 52 -1.68 2.05 -5.02
C PHE A 52 -1.96 0.55 -4.91
N HIS A 53 -2.70 0.19 -3.87
CA HIS A 53 -3.20 -1.16 -3.64
C HIS A 53 -4.73 -1.18 -3.66
N THR A 54 -5.28 -2.29 -4.17
CA THR A 54 -6.72 -2.61 -4.10
C THR A 54 -6.90 -4.08 -3.69
N PRO A 55 -7.48 -4.39 -2.51
CA PRO A 55 -7.90 -3.49 -1.43
C PRO A 55 -6.72 -2.83 -0.67
N SER A 56 -6.97 -2.17 0.45
CA SER A 56 -5.88 -1.76 1.36
C SER A 56 -5.02 -2.97 1.80
N GLU A 57 -3.75 -2.73 2.13
CA GLU A 57 -2.88 -3.75 2.72
C GLU A 57 -2.93 -3.72 4.25
N HIS A 58 -3.12 -2.53 4.82
CA HIS A 58 -3.40 -2.33 6.23
C HIS A 58 -4.90 -2.44 6.53
N ARG A 59 -5.16 -2.59 7.82
CA ARG A 59 -6.49 -2.39 8.41
C ARG A 59 -6.44 -1.29 9.44
N LEU A 60 -7.53 -0.53 9.53
CA LEU A 60 -7.81 0.36 10.65
C LEU A 60 -8.99 -0.24 11.41
N ASP A 61 -8.85 -0.42 12.73
CA ASP A 61 -9.90 -0.99 13.58
C ASP A 61 -10.50 -2.31 13.07
N ASN A 62 -9.65 -3.15 12.47
CA ASN A 62 -9.96 -4.44 11.83
C ASN A 62 -10.74 -4.38 10.51
N GLU A 63 -10.94 -3.20 9.94
CA GLU A 63 -11.61 -3.01 8.66
C GLU A 63 -10.61 -2.82 7.52
N TRP A 64 -10.97 -3.38 6.36
CA TRP A 64 -10.26 -3.14 5.09
C TRP A 64 -10.91 -1.97 4.37
N PHE A 65 -10.10 -1.21 3.65
CA PHE A 65 -10.56 -0.12 2.80
C PHE A 65 -10.50 -0.54 1.33
N PRO A 66 -11.29 0.09 0.44
CA PRO A 66 -11.24 -0.20 -0.99
C PRO A 66 -9.86 -0.03 -1.60
N MET A 67 -9.07 0.91 -1.07
CA MET A 67 -7.76 1.27 -1.60
C MET A 67 -6.80 1.76 -0.51
N GLU A 68 -5.51 1.69 -0.80
CA GLU A 68 -4.45 2.31 -0.01
C GLU A 68 -3.36 2.85 -0.93
N VAL A 69 -2.80 4.02 -0.59
CA VAL A 69 -1.67 4.62 -1.30
C VAL A 69 -0.43 4.59 -0.42
N HIS A 70 0.70 4.20 -1.00
CA HIS A 70 2.01 4.15 -0.34
C HIS A 70 2.96 5.16 -0.95
N PHE A 71 3.41 6.13 -0.15
CA PHE A 71 4.48 7.06 -0.50
C PHE A 71 5.81 6.53 0.03
N VAL A 72 6.71 6.14 -0.86
CA VAL A 72 8.00 5.52 -0.52
C VAL A 72 9.08 6.58 -0.50
N HIS A 73 9.76 6.70 0.65
CA HIS A 73 10.82 7.66 0.88
C HIS A 73 12.14 6.98 1.23
N GLN A 74 13.23 7.63 0.86
CA GLN A 74 14.60 7.19 1.14
C GLN A 74 15.32 8.26 1.97
N GLY A 75 16.07 7.84 2.99
CA GLY A 75 16.80 8.75 3.87
C GLY A 75 17.86 9.53 3.11
N ARG A 76 17.92 10.86 3.29
CA ARG A 76 18.89 11.71 2.59
C ARG A 76 20.33 11.47 3.05
N ASN A 77 20.50 11.15 4.33
CA ASN A 77 21.80 10.91 4.95
C ASN A 77 22.18 9.42 5.01
N ASP A 78 21.21 8.52 4.79
CA ASP A 78 21.43 7.07 4.73
C ASP A 78 20.46 6.45 3.71
N PRO A 79 20.95 6.07 2.51
CA PRO A 79 20.11 5.52 1.46
C PRO A 79 19.52 4.15 1.79
N ASN A 80 20.05 3.44 2.79
CA ASN A 80 19.48 2.17 3.25
C ASN A 80 18.27 2.38 4.16
N ARG A 81 18.07 3.61 4.64
CA ARG A 81 16.94 3.94 5.52
C ARG A 81 15.71 4.24 4.68
N LEU A 82 14.70 3.38 4.80
CA LEU A 82 13.43 3.53 4.10
C LEU A 82 12.31 3.93 5.06
N ALA A 83 11.42 4.80 4.57
CA ALA A 83 10.16 5.10 5.23
C ALA A 83 9.00 5.03 4.23
N VAL A 84 7.86 4.50 4.66
CA VAL A 84 6.65 4.49 3.85
C VAL A 84 5.54 5.20 4.61
N VAL A 85 4.90 6.17 3.94
CA VAL A 85 3.69 6.81 4.45
C VAL A 85 2.48 6.22 3.72
N GLY A 86 1.57 5.62 4.49
CA GLY A 86 0.35 5.00 3.99
C GLY A 86 -0.88 5.84 4.31
N LEU A 87 -1.78 5.99 3.34
CA LEU A 87 -3.11 6.57 3.55
C LEU A 87 -4.18 5.63 2.99
N PHE A 88 -5.26 5.45 3.75
CA PHE A 88 -6.44 4.73 3.30
C PHE A 88 -7.23 5.57 2.30
N ILE A 89 -7.90 4.92 1.36
CA ILE A 89 -8.77 5.55 0.38
C ILE A 89 -10.11 4.81 0.38
N ASP A 90 -11.21 5.55 0.51
CA ASP A 90 -12.57 4.99 0.54
C ASP A 90 -13.56 5.81 -0.28
N THR A 91 -14.68 5.19 -0.62
CA THR A 91 -15.84 5.88 -1.18
C THR A 91 -16.60 6.64 -0.10
N ASN A 92 -17.10 7.82 -0.47
CA ASN A 92 -17.94 8.67 0.37
C ASN A 92 -19.36 8.81 -0.18
N GLU A 93 -20.26 9.29 0.68
CA GLU A 93 -21.68 9.50 0.37
C GLU A 93 -21.88 10.57 -0.72
N GLU A 94 -21.03 11.59 -0.75
CA GLU A 94 -21.04 12.67 -1.74
C GLU A 94 -20.60 12.19 -3.13
N ASN A 95 -20.05 10.97 -3.23
CA ASN A 95 -19.50 10.37 -4.44
C ASN A 95 -18.48 11.30 -5.15
N THR A 96 -17.64 11.93 -4.35
CA THR A 96 -16.56 12.82 -4.79
C THR A 96 -15.21 12.15 -4.64
N SER A 97 -14.19 12.69 -5.30
CA SER A 97 -12.82 12.20 -5.19
C SER A 97 -11.93 13.33 -4.76
N ASP A 98 -10.92 13.00 -3.96
CA ASP A 98 -9.75 13.82 -3.78
C ASP A 98 -9.17 14.23 -5.15
N PRO A 99 -8.69 15.48 -5.31
CA PRO A 99 -8.14 15.96 -6.57
C PRO A 99 -7.01 15.08 -7.15
N MET A 100 -6.17 14.47 -6.31
CA MET A 100 -5.14 13.52 -6.72
C MET A 100 -5.79 12.32 -7.42
N MET A 101 -6.79 11.72 -6.76
CA MET A 101 -7.48 10.53 -7.23
C MET A 101 -8.20 10.80 -8.55
N ARG A 102 -8.90 11.93 -8.67
CA ARG A 102 -9.56 12.38 -9.90
C ARG A 102 -8.57 12.52 -11.06
N ARG A 103 -7.43 13.16 -10.80
CA ARG A 103 -6.40 13.39 -11.83
C ARG A 103 -5.78 12.08 -12.30
N LEU A 104 -5.41 11.20 -11.37
CA LEU A 104 -4.78 9.93 -11.70
C LEU A 104 -5.75 8.95 -12.36
N ALA A 105 -7.04 8.93 -11.98
CA ALA A 105 -8.07 8.16 -12.67
C ALA A 105 -8.24 8.59 -14.14
N THR A 106 -8.10 9.90 -14.43
CA THR A 106 -8.12 10.40 -15.81
C THR A 106 -6.91 9.89 -16.60
N LEU A 107 -5.71 9.95 -16.02
CA LEU A 107 -4.48 9.49 -16.67
C LEU A 107 -4.44 7.96 -16.84
N LEU A 108 -5.01 7.20 -15.89
CA LEU A 108 -5.04 5.74 -15.90
C LEU A 108 -5.67 5.15 -17.16
N GLN A 109 -6.66 5.84 -17.73
CA GLN A 109 -7.32 5.43 -18.96
C GLN A 109 -6.38 5.38 -20.18
N SER A 110 -5.20 5.99 -20.09
CA SER A 110 -4.14 5.91 -21.12
C SER A 110 -3.04 4.89 -20.82
N ILE A 111 -3.07 4.22 -19.66
CA ILE A 111 -2.03 3.27 -19.23
C ILE A 111 -2.62 1.96 -18.70
N GLU A 112 -3.64 1.44 -19.38
CA GLU A 112 -4.39 0.27 -18.90
C GLU A 112 -3.58 -1.04 -18.93
N ASN A 113 -2.56 -1.16 -19.79
CA ASN A 113 -1.79 -2.39 -19.93
C ASN A 113 -0.46 -2.33 -19.17
N PRO A 114 0.04 -3.49 -18.67
CA PRO A 114 1.38 -3.57 -18.08
C PRO A 114 2.46 -3.04 -19.03
N GLY A 115 3.29 -2.13 -18.55
CA GLY A 115 4.36 -1.46 -19.29
C GLY A 115 3.96 -0.10 -19.86
N ASP A 116 2.66 0.20 -19.96
CA ASP A 116 2.20 1.50 -20.43
C ASP A 116 2.66 2.62 -19.48
N THR A 117 3.11 3.73 -20.05
CA THR A 117 3.57 4.90 -19.31
C THR A 117 3.08 6.17 -19.98
N VAL A 118 2.64 7.12 -19.16
CA VAL A 118 2.34 8.48 -19.59
C VAL A 118 3.21 9.46 -18.82
N VAL A 119 3.75 10.45 -19.53
CA VAL A 119 4.39 11.61 -18.90
C VAL A 119 3.33 12.65 -18.69
N ALA A 120 3.11 13.02 -17.43
CA ALA A 120 2.10 14.01 -17.06
C ALA A 120 2.74 15.15 -16.27
N THR A 121 2.07 16.30 -16.30
CA THR A 121 2.42 17.47 -15.51
C THR A 121 1.33 17.71 -14.48
N HIS A 122 1.71 18.06 -13.26
CA HIS A 122 0.79 18.42 -12.18
C HIS A 122 -0.08 17.29 -11.61
N VAL A 123 0.19 16.91 -10.36
CA VAL A 123 -0.72 16.15 -9.50
C VAL A 123 -0.92 16.93 -8.21
N PRO A 124 -2.16 17.34 -7.89
CA PRO A 124 -2.43 18.03 -6.64
C PRO A 124 -2.29 17.06 -5.46
N LEU A 125 -1.52 17.43 -4.44
CA LEU A 125 -1.28 16.60 -3.25
C LEU A 125 -1.82 17.23 -1.97
N ASP A 126 -2.68 18.25 -2.08
CA ASP A 126 -3.27 18.95 -0.93
C ASP A 126 -3.95 18.01 0.06
N GLY A 127 -4.78 17.07 -0.42
CA GLY A 127 -5.45 16.09 0.44
C GLY A 127 -4.48 15.16 1.17
N VAL A 128 -3.39 14.77 0.51
CA VAL A 128 -2.30 13.98 1.12
C VAL A 128 -1.60 14.82 2.19
N ARG A 129 -1.26 16.08 1.88
CA ARG A 129 -0.63 17.00 2.82
C ARG A 129 -1.48 17.20 4.07
N THR A 130 -2.78 17.45 3.93
CA THR A 130 -3.71 17.55 5.06
C THR A 130 -3.92 16.22 5.77
N GLY A 131 -3.92 15.12 5.02
CA GLY A 131 -4.07 13.77 5.56
C GLY A 131 -2.87 13.30 6.36
N ILE A 132 -1.73 13.99 6.28
CA ILE A 132 -0.51 13.68 7.03
C ILE A 132 -0.24 14.75 8.10
N THR A 133 -0.45 16.02 7.77
CA THR A 133 -0.15 17.14 8.68
C THR A 133 -1.20 17.23 9.77
N GLY A 134 -0.81 16.99 11.03
CA GLY A 134 -1.73 17.03 12.18
C GLY A 134 -2.63 15.80 12.34
N ALA A 135 -2.63 14.88 11.38
CA ALA A 135 -3.35 13.61 11.49
C ALA A 135 -2.66 12.64 12.46
N LYS A 136 -3.46 11.79 13.11
CA LYS A 136 -2.94 10.71 13.95
C LYS A 136 -2.32 9.65 13.05
N LYS A 137 -1.08 9.25 13.36
CA LYS A 137 -0.36 8.22 12.62
C LYS A 137 -0.02 7.05 13.53
N TYR A 138 -0.03 5.87 12.95
CA TYR A 138 0.47 4.66 13.56
C TYR A 138 1.86 4.36 13.00
N THR A 139 2.86 4.37 13.87
CA THR A 139 4.25 4.14 13.46
C THR A 139 4.75 2.80 13.98
N TYR A 140 5.39 2.03 13.10
CA TYR A 140 6.03 0.76 13.48
C TYR A 140 7.15 0.37 12.49
N PRO A 141 8.16 -0.40 12.95
CA PRO A 141 9.12 -1.01 12.05
C PRO A 141 8.50 -2.21 11.33
N GLY A 142 8.67 -2.27 10.01
CA GLY A 142 8.16 -3.34 9.16
C GLY A 142 9.06 -3.61 7.96
N SER A 143 8.45 -4.00 6.85
CA SER A 143 9.12 -4.35 5.61
C SER A 143 8.41 -3.78 4.39
N LEU A 144 9.02 -3.94 3.21
CA LEU A 144 8.30 -3.81 1.95
C LEU A 144 7.20 -4.88 1.87
N THR A 145 6.04 -4.49 1.35
CA THR A 145 4.91 -5.40 1.13
C THR A 145 5.05 -6.20 -0.18
N THR A 146 6.03 -5.85 -1.01
CA THR A 146 6.39 -6.55 -2.24
C THR A 146 7.77 -7.22 -2.14
N PRO A 147 8.04 -8.30 -2.89
CA PRO A 147 9.35 -8.92 -2.95
C PRO A 147 10.46 -7.90 -3.28
N PRO A 148 11.64 -7.97 -2.62
CA PRO A 148 12.11 -9.05 -1.75
C PRO A 148 11.69 -8.92 -0.27
N CYS A 149 10.66 -8.14 0.05
CA CYS A 149 10.13 -7.96 1.40
C CYS A 149 11.18 -7.44 2.40
N THR A 150 12.08 -6.57 1.95
CA THR A 150 13.17 -6.01 2.76
C THR A 150 12.64 -5.40 4.05
N GLU A 151 13.17 -5.85 5.19
CA GLU A 151 12.85 -5.31 6.52
C GLU A 151 13.60 -4.00 6.81
N GLY A 152 13.28 -3.37 7.95
CA GLY A 152 13.90 -2.09 8.35
C GLY A 152 13.18 -0.86 7.78
N VAL A 153 12.01 -1.05 7.16
CA VAL A 153 11.15 0.04 6.70
C VAL A 153 10.42 0.64 7.91
N THR A 154 10.50 1.95 8.09
CA THR A 154 9.67 2.65 9.08
C THR A 154 8.33 3.01 8.44
N TRP A 155 7.24 2.39 8.91
CA TRP A 155 5.90 2.68 8.43
C TRP A 155 5.25 3.80 9.23
N TYR A 156 4.59 4.71 8.53
CA TYR A 156 3.73 5.77 9.08
C TYR A 156 2.35 5.65 8.41
N VAL A 157 1.39 5.01 9.07
CA VAL A 157 0.04 4.83 8.52
C VAL A 157 -0.87 5.89 9.10
N SER A 158 -1.36 6.81 8.27
CA SER A 158 -2.31 7.84 8.70
C SER A 158 -3.70 7.25 8.90
N ASN A 159 -4.43 7.78 9.90
CA ASN A 159 -5.83 7.45 10.09
C ASN A 159 -6.79 8.33 9.27
N THR A 160 -6.27 9.32 8.53
CA THR A 160 -7.09 10.09 7.58
C THR A 160 -7.37 9.25 6.34
N ILE A 161 -8.63 9.25 5.92
CA ILE A 161 -9.10 8.56 4.72
C ILE A 161 -9.21 9.60 3.60
N LEU A 162 -8.63 9.28 2.45
CA LEU A 162 -8.80 10.06 1.22
C LEU A 162 -10.04 9.59 0.48
N ASP A 163 -10.74 10.54 -0.11
CA ASP A 163 -11.99 10.30 -0.81
C ASP A 163 -11.76 9.82 -2.25
N VAL A 164 -12.55 8.84 -2.69
CA VAL A 164 -12.65 8.43 -4.10
C VAL A 164 -14.10 8.19 -4.50
N SER A 165 -14.52 8.77 -5.62
CA SER A 165 -15.84 8.47 -6.18
C SER A 165 -15.90 7.01 -6.65
N ILE A 166 -17.10 6.44 -6.70
CA ILE A 166 -17.31 5.07 -7.20
C ILE A 166 -16.81 4.93 -8.64
N ALA A 167 -16.95 5.98 -9.45
CA ALA A 167 -16.50 5.99 -10.85
C ALA A 167 -14.97 5.90 -10.94
N ASP A 168 -14.25 6.73 -10.18
CA ASP A 168 -12.78 6.72 -10.17
C ASP A 168 -12.23 5.42 -9.55
N TYR A 169 -12.81 4.95 -8.44
CA TYR A 169 -12.45 3.67 -7.84
C TYR A 169 -12.56 2.51 -8.85
N LYS A 170 -13.63 2.48 -9.65
CA LYS A 170 -13.80 1.44 -10.68
C LYS A 170 -12.71 1.49 -11.77
N ILE A 171 -12.16 2.66 -12.08
CA ILE A 171 -11.03 2.79 -13.01
C ILE A 171 -9.79 2.17 -12.39
N PHE A 172 -9.44 2.58 -11.16
CA PHE A 172 -8.30 1.99 -10.43
C PHE A 172 -8.44 0.48 -10.28
N LYS A 173 -9.61 0.00 -9.81
CA LYS A 173 -9.86 -1.43 -9.58
C LYS A 173 -9.75 -2.27 -10.85
N ARG A 174 -10.16 -1.72 -12.00
CA ARG A 174 -10.06 -2.40 -13.29
C ARG A 174 -8.60 -2.64 -13.68
N VAL A 175 -7.75 -1.64 -13.49
CA VAL A 175 -6.32 -1.71 -13.85
C VAL A 175 -5.52 -2.51 -12.83
N LEU A 176 -5.75 -2.27 -11.53
CA LEU A 176 -4.99 -2.89 -10.44
C LEU A 176 -5.42 -4.33 -10.12
N GLY A 177 -6.69 -4.68 -10.36
CA GLY A 177 -7.21 -6.00 -10.00
C GLY A 177 -7.14 -6.26 -8.50
N TYR A 178 -6.42 -7.30 -8.08
CA TYR A 178 -6.09 -7.55 -6.67
C TYR A 178 -4.58 -7.62 -6.52
N ASN A 179 -4.00 -6.71 -5.75
CA ASN A 179 -2.53 -6.57 -5.62
C ASN A 179 -2.08 -6.35 -4.17
N SER A 180 -2.86 -6.82 -3.20
CA SER A 180 -2.63 -6.59 -1.78
C SER A 180 -2.11 -7.84 -1.10
N ARG A 181 -1.01 -7.72 -0.36
CA ARG A 181 -0.46 -8.80 0.45
C ARG A 181 -1.38 -9.08 1.64
N ASN A 182 -1.49 -10.35 2.00
CA ASN A 182 -2.20 -10.76 3.20
C ASN A 182 -1.57 -10.15 4.45
N LEU A 183 -2.37 -9.89 5.49
CA LEU A 183 -1.87 -9.47 6.79
C LEU A 183 -0.82 -10.46 7.31
N GLN A 184 0.25 -9.89 7.87
CA GLN A 184 1.27 -10.64 8.58
C GLN A 184 0.95 -10.67 10.08
N THR A 185 1.75 -11.41 10.84
CA THR A 185 1.71 -11.34 12.30
C THR A 185 2.13 -9.95 12.79
N GLY A 186 1.82 -9.65 14.05
CA GLY A 186 2.21 -8.37 14.64
C GLY A 186 3.74 -8.15 14.64
N PRO A 187 4.22 -6.89 14.70
CA PRO A 187 5.65 -6.59 14.69
C PRO A 187 6.45 -7.43 15.70
N GLY A 188 7.58 -7.98 15.26
CA GLY A 188 8.46 -8.83 16.07
C GLY A 188 7.95 -10.24 16.34
N LYS A 189 6.81 -10.64 15.76
CA LYS A 189 6.31 -12.02 15.82
C LYS A 189 6.82 -12.84 14.64
N GLN A 190 6.83 -14.16 14.81
CA GLN A 190 7.19 -15.10 13.75
C GLN A 190 6.33 -14.90 12.50
N ASN A 191 6.93 -15.03 11.31
CA ASN A 191 6.21 -14.94 10.06
C ASN A 191 5.04 -15.94 10.00
N VAL A 192 3.88 -15.51 9.46
CA VAL A 192 2.67 -16.35 9.43
C VAL A 192 2.84 -17.64 8.62
N VAL A 193 3.63 -17.59 7.55
CA VAL A 193 3.90 -18.76 6.70
C VAL A 193 4.85 -19.72 7.42
N GLU A 194 5.88 -19.22 8.09
CA GLU A 194 6.77 -20.04 8.92
C GLU A 194 6.03 -20.70 10.08
N PHE A 195 5.13 -19.96 10.74
CA PHE A 195 4.28 -20.51 11.78
C PHE A 195 3.37 -21.62 11.22
N ALA A 196 2.70 -21.37 10.09
CA ALA A 196 1.86 -22.38 9.44
C ALA A 196 2.65 -23.61 8.97
N ALA A 197 3.90 -23.41 8.52
CA ALA A 197 4.76 -24.49 8.02
C ALA A 197 5.03 -25.57 9.07
N GLN A 198 5.06 -25.19 10.36
CA GLN A 198 5.23 -26.12 11.47
C GLN A 198 4.14 -27.20 11.55
N PHE A 199 2.95 -26.93 10.99
CA PHE A 199 1.82 -27.86 11.00
C PHE A 199 1.71 -28.72 9.73
N LEU A 200 2.54 -28.48 8.70
CA LEU A 200 2.47 -29.21 7.43
C LEU A 200 2.59 -30.73 7.58
N PRO A 201 3.49 -31.29 8.43
CA PRO A 201 3.56 -32.74 8.63
C PRO A 201 2.24 -33.33 9.13
N ALA A 202 1.64 -32.72 10.16
CA ALA A 202 0.37 -33.17 10.73
C ALA A 202 -0.80 -33.06 9.73
N VAL A 203 -0.80 -32.03 8.87
CA VAL A 203 -1.78 -31.89 7.80
C VAL A 203 -1.63 -33.00 6.77
N ALA A 204 -0.40 -33.33 6.38
CA ALA A 204 -0.11 -34.40 5.42
C ALA A 204 -0.56 -35.78 5.95
N GLU A 205 -0.28 -36.09 7.21
CA GLU A 205 -0.72 -37.33 7.86
C GLU A 205 -2.25 -37.45 7.86
N ARG A 206 -2.96 -36.39 8.25
CA ARG A 206 -4.44 -36.36 8.24
C ARG A 206 -5.00 -36.52 6.82
N ALA A 207 -4.37 -35.93 5.81
CA ALA A 207 -4.77 -36.08 4.42
C ALA A 207 -4.60 -37.53 3.93
N ALA A 208 -3.47 -38.16 4.25
CA ALA A 208 -3.20 -39.57 3.93
C ALA A 208 -4.23 -40.50 4.61
N ALA A 209 -4.52 -40.29 5.89
CA ALA A 209 -5.51 -41.06 6.63
C ALA A 209 -6.93 -40.92 6.04
N LYS A 210 -7.33 -39.70 5.62
CA LYS A 210 -8.60 -39.48 4.91
C LYS A 210 -8.64 -40.19 3.56
N LYS A 211 -7.55 -40.18 2.80
CA LYS A 211 -7.44 -40.90 1.52
C LYS A 211 -7.60 -42.41 1.72
N GLN A 212 -6.90 -42.99 2.69
CA GLN A 212 -7.03 -44.41 3.05
C GLN A 212 -8.46 -44.78 3.44
N LYS A 213 -9.13 -43.98 4.28
CA LYS A 213 -10.54 -44.22 4.65
C LYS A 213 -11.51 -44.15 3.45
N ARG A 214 -11.30 -43.22 2.52
CA ARG A 214 -12.11 -43.12 1.28
C ARG A 214 -11.89 -44.32 0.37
N THR A 215 -10.65 -44.77 0.23
CA THR A 215 -10.31 -45.96 -0.54
C THR A 215 -10.95 -47.20 0.07
N ALA A 216 -10.82 -47.41 1.39
CA ALA A 216 -11.42 -48.55 2.08
C ALA A 216 -12.96 -48.60 1.95
N ARG A 217 -13.64 -47.45 1.99
CA ARG A 217 -15.10 -47.38 1.78
C ARG A 217 -15.54 -47.69 0.34
N ARG A 218 -14.68 -47.45 -0.66
CA ARG A 218 -14.97 -47.79 -2.07
C ARG A 218 -14.83 -49.28 -2.38
N PHE A 219 -14.02 -50.01 -1.62
CA PHE A 219 -13.84 -51.46 -1.78
C PHE A 219 -14.76 -52.29 -0.89
N ALA A 220 -15.56 -51.66 -0.03
CA ALA A 220 -16.52 -52.29 0.87
C ALA A 220 -17.99 -52.13 0.41
N ALA A 221 -18.21 -51.57 -0.78
CA ALA A 221 -19.51 -51.41 -1.45
C ALA A 221 -19.45 -52.13 -2.80
#